data_AF-A0A9D2LM59-F1
#
_entry.id   AF-A0A9D2LM59-F1
#
_cell.length_a   1.000
_cell.length_b   1.000
_cell.length_c   1.000
_cell.angle_alpha   90.00
_cell.angle_beta   90.00
_cell.angle_gamma   90.00
#
_symmetry.space_group_name_H-M   'P 1'
#
loop_
_entity.id
_entity.type
_entity.pdbx_description
1 polymer ?
#
loop_
_entity_poly.entity_id
_entity_poly.type
_entity_poly.pdbx_seq_one_letter_code
_entity_poly.pdbx_strand_id
1 'polypeptide(L)'
;MYIYPDNLKGKSTMFLWTLRDMLIVIIGAVLSAACTAVFDFIIPGVAVGVYAFLTIRIDNELNISDYIRFAFRFFVTEQQVFYWRL
;
A
#
# COMPACT_ATOMS: atom_id res chain seq x y z
N MET A 1 -6.05 -34.23 17.51
CA MET A 1 -6.41 -32.79 17.55
C MET A 1 -6.21 -32.24 16.15
N TYR A 2 -7.31 -31.87 15.48
CA TYR A 2 -7.27 -31.39 14.10
C TYR A 2 -7.14 -29.86 14.12
N ILE A 3 -5.98 -29.35 13.71
CA ILE A 3 -5.73 -27.92 13.57
C ILE A 3 -6.35 -27.51 12.23
N TYR A 4 -7.49 -26.82 12.30
CA TYR A 4 -8.05 -26.15 11.13
C TYR A 4 -7.26 -24.85 10.91
N PRO A 5 -6.79 -24.55 9.69
CA PRO A 5 -6.19 -23.26 9.42
C PRO A 5 -7.27 -22.18 9.57
N ASP A 6 -7.11 -21.30 10.55
CA ASP A 6 -8.09 -20.24 10.89
C ASP A 6 -8.36 -19.28 9.71
N ASN A 7 -7.51 -19.26 8.68
CA ASN A 7 -7.67 -18.36 7.53
C ASN A 7 -7.32 -19.01 6.19
N LEU A 8 -8.33 -19.57 5.50
CA LEU A 8 -8.25 -20.07 4.12
C LEU A 8 -7.97 -18.98 3.06
N LYS A 9 -8.04 -17.70 3.44
CA LYS A 9 -7.80 -16.52 2.59
C LYS A 9 -6.72 -15.59 3.13
N GLY A 10 -5.92 -16.03 4.10
CA GLY A 10 -4.84 -15.22 4.68
C GLY A 10 -3.86 -14.82 3.60
N LYS A 11 -3.89 -13.55 3.16
CA LYS A 11 -2.86 -13.01 2.28
C LYS A 11 -1.53 -13.14 3.01
N SER A 12 -0.51 -13.64 2.32
CA SER A 12 0.82 -13.79 2.92
C SER A 12 1.40 -12.42 3.22
N THR A 13 1.34 -12.05 4.50
CA THR A 13 1.92 -10.85 5.08
C THR A 13 3.25 -11.20 5.72
N MET A 14 4.28 -10.45 5.38
CA MET A 14 5.61 -10.59 5.97
C MET A 14 5.90 -9.30 6.74
N PHE A 15 6.10 -9.42 8.06
CA PHE A 15 6.16 -8.28 8.98
C PHE A 15 4.89 -7.41 8.90
N LEU A 16 5.01 -6.23 8.27
CA LEU A 16 4.00 -5.16 8.21
C LEU A 16 3.47 -4.97 6.79
N TRP A 17 3.99 -5.70 5.80
CA TRP A 17 3.62 -5.55 4.40
C TRP A 17 3.14 -6.87 3.80
N THR A 18 2.31 -6.76 2.77
CA THR A 18 2.08 -7.87 1.85
C THR A 18 3.38 -8.16 1.09
N LEU A 19 3.65 -9.43 0.75
CA LEU A 19 4.85 -9.82 -0.05
C LEU A 19 5.03 -8.96 -1.31
N ARG A 20 3.93 -8.64 -1.99
CA ARG A 20 3.94 -7.80 -3.18
C ARG A 20 4.41 -6.38 -2.91
N ASP A 21 3.94 -5.77 -1.83
CA ASP A 21 4.29 -4.38 -1.49
C ASP A 21 5.75 -4.30 -1.05
N MET A 22 6.23 -5.30 -0.31
CA MET A 22 7.63 -5.42 0.07
C MET A 22 8.55 -5.52 -1.16
N LEU A 23 8.20 -6.34 -2.16
CA LEU A 23 8.96 -6.44 -3.41
C LEU A 23 9.05 -5.10 -4.14
N ILE A 24 7.95 -4.34 -4.19
CA ILE A 24 7.92 -3.02 -4.83
C ILE A 24 8.83 -2.03 -4.08
N VAL A 25 8.79 -2.04 -2.74
CA VAL A 25 9.66 -1.18 -1.91
C VAL A 25 11.13 -1.54 -2.13
N ILE A 26 11.49 -2.83 -2.17
CA ILE A 26 12.88 -3.27 -2.39
C ILE A 26 13.37 -2.83 -3.78
N ILE A 27 12.60 -3.11 -4.84
CA ILE A 27 12.96 -2.73 -6.22
C ILE A 27 13.07 -1.21 -6.34
N GLY A 28 12.11 -0.47 -5.78
CA GLY A 28 12.11 0.98 -5.77
C GLY A 28 13.31 1.56 -5.01
N ALA A 29 13.69 0.98 -3.87
CA ALA A 29 14.83 1.43 -3.08
C ALA A 29 16.15 1.23 -3.85
N VAL A 30 16.32 0.09 -4.53
CA VAL A 30 17.51 -0.17 -5.36
C VAL A 30 17.59 0.81 -6.52
N LEU A 31 16.47 1.02 -7.24
CA LEU A 31 16.41 1.99 -8.34
C LEU A 31 16.69 3.41 -7.84
N SER A 32 16.13 3.80 -6.72
CA SER A 32 16.41 5.10 -6.12
C SER A 32 17.88 5.25 -5.76
N ALA A 33 18.51 4.25 -5.15
CA ALA A 33 19.92 4.31 -4.81
C ALA A 33 20.80 4.47 -6.06
N ALA A 34 20.45 3.79 -7.14
CA ALA A 34 21.12 3.95 -8.44
C ALA A 34 20.91 5.36 -9.01
N CYS A 35 19.69 5.91 -8.96
CA CYS A 35 19.41 7.28 -9.40
C CYS A 35 20.20 8.32 -8.60
N THR A 36 20.28 8.18 -7.27
CA THR A 36 21.06 9.06 -6.43
C THR A 36 22.56 8.94 -6.75
N ALA A 37 23.07 7.73 -6.97
CA ALA A 37 24.49 7.51 -7.27
C ALA A 37 24.94 8.09 -8.63
N VAL A 38 24.07 8.09 -9.65
CA VAL A 38 24.41 8.56 -11.00
C VAL A 38 24.03 10.01 -11.25
N PHE A 39 22.89 10.46 -10.72
CA PHE A 39 22.29 11.75 -11.05
C PHE A 39 22.15 12.70 -9.86
N ASP A 40 22.60 12.31 -8.65
CA ASP A 40 22.42 13.03 -7.39
C ASP A 40 20.95 13.41 -7.12
N PHE A 41 20.04 12.59 -7.63
CA PHE A 41 18.61 12.87 -7.62
C PHE A 41 17.92 12.11 -6.48
N ILE A 42 17.63 12.82 -5.39
CA ILE A 42 17.09 12.24 -4.13
C ILE A 42 15.56 12.02 -4.18
N ILE A 43 14.85 12.70 -5.08
CA ILE A 43 13.38 12.66 -5.20
C ILE A 43 12.80 11.22 -5.30
N PRO A 44 13.40 10.27 -6.05
CA PRO A 44 12.91 8.90 -6.14
C PRO A 44 12.94 8.20 -4.78
N GLY A 45 13.91 8.52 -3.92
CA GLY A 45 14.05 7.90 -2.61
C GLY A 45 12.98 8.36 -1.66
N VAL A 46 12.65 9.66 -1.70
CA VAL A 46 11.52 10.21 -0.95
C VAL A 46 10.22 9.55 -1.39
N ALA A 47 10.00 9.39 -2.70
CA ALA A 47 8.81 8.75 -3.24
C ALA A 47 8.66 7.29 -2.75
N VAL A 48 9.76 6.52 -2.77
CA VAL A 48 9.76 5.14 -2.25
C VAL A 48 9.52 5.10 -0.75
N GLY A 49 10.09 6.03 0.02
CA GLY A 49 9.84 6.14 1.47
C GLY A 49 8.39 6.44 1.80
N VAL A 50 7.78 7.40 1.08
CA VAL A 50 6.35 7.72 1.21
C VAL A 50 5.49 6.51 0.84
N TYR A 51 5.81 5.82 -0.25
CA TYR A 51 5.11 4.60 -0.65
C TYR A 51 5.22 3.49 0.40
N ALA A 52 6.41 3.26 0.94
CA ALA A 52 6.66 2.27 1.99
C ALA A 52 5.79 2.58 3.22
N PHE A 53 5.73 3.85 3.64
CA PHE A 53 4.90 4.28 4.75
C PHE A 53 3.40 4.08 4.49
N LEU A 54 2.89 4.51 3.33
CA LEU A 54 1.47 4.38 2.97
C LEU A 54 0.99 2.92 2.86
N THR A 55 1.90 1.99 2.60
CA THR A 55 1.60 0.57 2.39
C THR A 55 1.77 -0.30 3.63
N ILE A 56 2.17 0.29 4.77
CA ILE A 56 2.22 -0.41 6.06
C ILE A 56 0.80 -0.84 6.46
N ARG A 57 0.65 -2.13 6.76
CA ARG A 57 -0.55 -2.73 7.37
C ARG A 57 -0.37 -2.75 8.88
N ILE A 58 -1.21 -2.02 9.60
CA ILE A 58 -1.40 -2.20 11.04
C ILE A 58 -2.60 -3.15 11.20
N ASP A 59 -2.41 -4.24 11.95
CA ASP A 59 -3.44 -5.22 12.29
C ASP A 59 -4.17 -5.92 11.13
N ASN A 60 -3.51 -6.05 9.98
CA ASN A 60 -3.97 -6.85 8.83
C ASN A 60 -5.29 -6.43 8.15
N GLU A 61 -5.99 -5.40 8.63
CA GLU A 61 -7.32 -5.04 8.12
C GLU A 61 -7.29 -3.96 7.02
N LEU A 62 -6.52 -2.87 7.15
CA LEU A 62 -6.61 -1.73 6.22
C LEU A 62 -5.26 -1.05 5.95
N ASN A 63 -4.92 -0.90 4.66
CA ASN A 63 -3.79 -0.08 4.19
C ASN A 63 -4.22 1.38 4.02
N ILE A 64 -3.37 2.32 4.43
CA ILE A 64 -3.61 3.76 4.24
C ILE A 64 -3.73 4.11 2.74
N SER A 65 -2.90 3.47 1.90
CA SER A 65 -2.98 3.62 0.44
C SER A 65 -4.34 3.20 -0.14
N ASP A 66 -4.96 2.15 0.40
CA ASP A 66 -6.28 1.69 -0.02
C ASP A 66 -7.37 2.71 0.37
N TYR A 67 -7.26 3.31 1.56
CA TYR A 67 -8.15 4.39 1.99
C TYR A 67 -8.04 5.63 1.09
N ILE A 68 -6.82 6.08 0.79
CA ILE A 68 -6.58 7.23 -0.10
C ILE A 68 -7.15 6.95 -1.49
N ARG A 69 -6.99 5.72 -2.01
CA ARG A 69 -7.54 5.32 -3.30
C ARG A 69 -9.07 5.31 -3.30
N PHE A 70 -9.68 4.84 -2.22
CA PHE A 70 -11.13 4.87 -2.04
C PHE A 70 -11.64 6.32 -1.97
N ALA A 71 -11.01 7.16 -1.16
CA ALA A 71 -11.35 8.57 -1.03
C ALA A 71 -11.24 9.29 -2.38
N PHE A 72 -10.14 9.08 -3.12
CA PHE A 72 -9.97 9.67 -4.44
C PHE A 72 -11.06 9.20 -5.40
N ARG A 73 -11.42 7.91 -5.39
CA ARG A 73 -12.53 7.41 -6.21
C ARG A 73 -13.86 8.08 -5.86
N PHE A 74 -14.13 8.18 -4.57
CA PHE A 74 -15.35 8.76 -4.04
C PHE A 74 -15.49 10.25 -4.38
N PHE A 75 -14.41 11.03 -4.24
CA PHE A 75 -14.44 12.48 -4.44
C PHE A 75 -14.25 12.93 -5.88
N VAL A 76 -13.46 12.19 -6.67
CA VAL A 76 -13.04 12.65 -8.01
C VAL A 76 -13.73 11.90 -9.14
N THR A 77 -13.96 10.60 -8.99
CA THR A 77 -14.48 9.77 -10.10
C THR A 77 -15.97 9.42 -10.00
N GLU A 78 -16.51 9.22 -8.80
CA GLU A 78 -17.88 8.76 -8.62
C GLU A 78 -18.84 9.93 -8.31
N GLN A 79 -19.90 10.04 -9.10
CA GLN A 79 -21.00 10.97 -8.85
C GLN A 79 -21.79 10.50 -7.64
N GLN A 80 -21.79 11.28 -6.56
CA GLN A 80 -22.57 10.97 -5.35
C GLN A 80 -24.04 11.34 -5.57
N VAL A 81 -24.93 10.35 -5.63
CA VAL A 81 -26.39 10.57 -5.74
C VAL A 81 -27.06 10.10 -4.45
N PHE A 82 -27.47 11.06 -3.62
CA PHE A 82 -28.16 10.78 -2.36
C PHE A 82 -29.67 10.92 -2.54
N TYR A 83 -30.39 9.80 -2.43
CA TYR A 83 -31.84 9.80 -2.35
C TYR A 83 -32.26 9.78 -0.88
N TRP A 84 -32.82 10.89 -0.42
CA TRP A 84 -33.47 10.95 0.88
C TRP A 84 -34.80 10.19 0.79
N ARG A 85 -34.95 9.10 1.55
CA ARG A 85 -36.28 8.55 1.84
C ARG A 85 -36.79 9.22 3.10
N LEU A 86 -37.95 9.85 2.98
CA LEU A 86 -38.71 10.38 4.10
C LEU A 86 -39.36 9.23 4.89
#